data_AF-A0AAE1UBH3-F1
#
_entry.id   AF-A0AAE1UBH3-F1
#
_cell.length_a   1.000
_cell.length_b   1.000
_cell.length_c   1.000
_cell.angle_alpha   90.00
_cell.angle_beta   90.00
_cell.angle_gamma   90.00
#
_symmetry.space_group_name_H-M   'P 1'
#
loop_
_entity.id
_entity.type
_entity.pdbx_description
1 polymer ?
#
loop_
_entity_poly.entity_id
_entity_poly.type
_entity_poly.pdbx_seq_one_letter_code
_entity_poly.pdbx_strand_id
1 'polypeptide(L)'
;MFGWGRWKEILVYGDFPPAWKEAHVLQCTRIILLFCIRYYRGDDKIKGFIFDLIVPTSDGKTLIHHNHMGLSAPVPRGVKPS
;
A
#
# COMPACT_ATOMS: atom_id res chain seq x y z
N MET A 1 -6.00 -1.69 -11.67
CA MET A 1 -5.12 -1.67 -10.47
C MET A 1 -5.37 -0.38 -9.70
N PHE A 2 -5.70 -0.49 -8.42
CA PHE A 2 -5.95 0.66 -7.53
C PHE A 2 -4.79 0.78 -6.53
N GLY A 3 -4.27 1.99 -6.27
CA GLY A 3 -3.72 2.29 -4.94
C GLY A 3 -2.22 2.62 -4.75
N TRP A 4 -1.33 2.56 -5.73
CA TRP A 4 0.08 3.02 -5.54
C TRP A 4 0.63 3.64 -6.82
N GLY A 5 1.33 4.77 -6.72
CA GLY A 5 1.94 5.46 -7.87
C GLY A 5 1.02 6.39 -8.67
N ARG A 6 -0.29 6.41 -8.39
CA ARG A 6 -1.28 7.30 -9.05
C ARG A 6 -1.51 8.58 -8.26
N TRP A 7 -0.44 9.20 -7.77
CA TRP A 7 -0.49 10.33 -6.84
C TRP A 7 -1.18 11.56 -7.46
N LYS A 8 -0.91 11.82 -8.75
CA LYS A 8 -1.57 12.89 -9.50
C LYS A 8 -3.09 12.76 -9.52
N GLU A 9 -3.59 11.54 -9.72
CA GLU A 9 -5.04 11.31 -9.75
C GLU A 9 -5.65 11.44 -8.35
N ILE A 10 -4.95 10.97 -7.33
CA ILE A 10 -5.36 11.18 -5.93
C ILE A 10 -5.46 12.67 -5.61
N LEU A 11 -4.52 13.51 -6.08
CA LEU A 11 -4.60 14.96 -5.90
C LEU A 11 -5.79 15.58 -6.64
N VAL A 12 -6.08 15.14 -7.86
CA VAL A 12 -7.19 15.69 -8.67
C VAL A 12 -8.55 15.38 -8.06
N TYR A 13 -8.74 14.18 -7.51
CA TYR A 13 -10.05 13.74 -7.02
C TYR A 13 -10.21 13.83 -5.50
N GLY A 14 -9.13 14.04 -4.74
CA GLY A 14 -9.11 13.93 -3.29
C GLY A 14 -9.31 15.23 -2.52
N ASP A 15 -9.67 16.33 -3.20
CA ASP A 15 -9.93 17.64 -2.60
C ASP A 15 -8.81 18.12 -1.64
N PHE A 16 -7.56 17.96 -2.08
CA PHE A 16 -6.38 18.35 -1.31
C PHE A 16 -6.11 19.86 -1.42
N PRO A 17 -5.47 20.47 -0.40
CA PRO A 17 -5.06 21.87 -0.49
C PRO A 17 -4.18 22.14 -1.72
N PRO A 18 -4.27 23.33 -2.36
CA PRO A 18 -3.55 23.62 -3.62
C PRO A 18 -2.01 23.48 -3.54
N ALA A 19 -1.43 23.60 -2.34
CA ALA A 19 0.00 23.44 -2.12
C ALA A 19 0.48 21.98 -2.10
N TRP A 20 -0.44 21.00 -2.19
CA TRP A 20 -0.08 19.59 -2.14
C TRP A 20 0.55 19.11 -3.44
N LYS A 21 1.64 18.36 -3.30
CA LYS A 21 2.37 17.72 -4.38
C LYS A 21 2.30 16.20 -4.21
N GLU A 22 2.60 15.47 -5.26
CA GLU A 22 2.63 14.00 -5.24
C GLU A 22 3.50 13.45 -4.10
N ALA A 23 4.61 14.14 -3.80
CA ALA A 23 5.48 13.83 -2.68
C ALA A 23 4.75 13.89 -1.33
N HIS A 24 3.86 14.87 -1.09
CA HIS A 24 3.10 14.96 0.15
C HIS A 24 2.10 13.80 0.28
N VAL A 25 1.42 13.44 -0.81
CA VAL A 25 0.52 12.28 -0.84
C VAL A 25 1.29 10.99 -0.53
N LEU A 26 2.47 10.82 -1.12
CA LEU A 26 3.35 9.69 -0.84
C LEU A 26 3.77 9.65 0.64
N GLN A 27 4.17 10.79 1.23
CA GLN A 27 4.53 10.83 2.66
C GLN A 27 3.33 10.48 3.56
N CYS A 28 2.15 11.06 3.30
CA CYS A 28 0.94 10.72 4.06
C CYS A 28 0.59 9.24 3.95
N THR A 29 0.69 8.67 2.74
CA THR A 29 0.47 7.24 2.52
C THR A 29 1.46 6.39 3.31
N ARG A 30 2.75 6.77 3.33
CA ARG A 30 3.78 6.09 4.14
C ARG A 30 3.48 6.15 5.64
N ILE A 31 3.03 7.29 6.15
CA ILE A 31 2.65 7.47 7.57
C ILE A 31 1.46 6.58 7.92
N ILE A 32 0.42 6.55 7.07
CA ILE A 32 -0.76 5.69 7.28
C ILE A 32 -0.34 4.21 7.28
N LEU A 33 0.50 3.78 6.34
CA LEU A 33 0.99 2.40 6.28
C LEU A 33 1.85 2.01 7.48
N LEU A 34 2.74 2.90 7.94
CA LEU A 34 3.52 2.71 9.18
C LEU A 34 2.60 2.56 10.40
N PHE A 35 1.57 3.39 10.49
CA PHE A 35 0.56 3.29 11.54
C PHE A 35 -0.17 1.94 11.47
N CYS A 36 -0.60 1.51 10.28
CA CYS A 36 -1.22 0.21 10.09
C CYS A 36 -0.30 -0.94 10.54
N ILE A 37 0.98 -0.93 10.16
CA ILE A 37 1.96 -1.94 10.60
C ILE A 37 2.08 -1.98 12.12
N ARG A 38 2.13 -0.81 12.78
CA ARG A 38 2.33 -0.72 14.24
C ARG A 38 1.28 -1.47 15.04
N TYR A 39 0.06 -1.59 14.52
CA TYR A 39 -1.06 -2.28 15.16
C TYR A 39 -1.42 -3.61 14.50
N TYR A 40 -0.83 -3.93 13.35
CA TYR A 40 -1.09 -5.16 12.64
C TYR A 40 -0.48 -6.37 13.39
N ARG A 41 -1.35 -7.28 13.83
CA ARG A 41 -0.97 -8.51 14.56
C ARG A 41 -0.92 -9.77 13.68
N GLY A 42 -1.10 -9.63 12.37
CA GLY A 42 -1.08 -10.76 11.43
C GLY A 42 0.33 -11.10 10.92
N ASP A 43 0.38 -11.73 9.75
CA ASP A 43 1.57 -12.34 9.15
C ASP A 43 2.73 -11.33 8.90
N ASP A 44 3.94 -11.70 9.31
CA ASP A 44 5.15 -10.90 9.12
C ASP A 44 5.52 -10.71 7.63
N LYS A 45 5.10 -11.60 6.73
CA LYS A 45 5.23 -11.40 5.28
C LYS A 45 4.45 -10.17 4.79
N ILE A 46 3.27 -9.94 5.37
CA ILE A 46 2.46 -8.75 5.05
C ILE A 46 3.14 -7.49 5.61
N LYS A 47 3.72 -7.57 6.81
CA LYS A 47 4.52 -6.45 7.36
C LYS A 47 5.71 -6.14 6.46
N GLY A 48 6.46 -7.15 6.03
CA GLY A 48 7.60 -7.02 5.11
C GLY A 48 7.19 -6.35 3.80
N PHE A 49 6.12 -6.83 3.16
CA PHE A 49 5.58 -6.23 1.95
C PHE A 49 5.22 -4.74 2.14
N ILE A 50 4.57 -4.37 3.25
CA ILE A 50 4.22 -2.98 3.52
C ILE A 50 5.49 -2.14 3.79
N PHE A 51 6.48 -2.69 4.50
CA PHE A 51 7.78 -2.02 4.68
C PHE A 51 8.47 -1.75 3.35
N ASP A 52 8.46 -2.71 2.42
CA ASP A 52 9.01 -2.55 1.07
C ASP A 52 8.31 -1.42 0.28
N LEU A 53 7.01 -1.20 0.52
CA LEU A 53 6.30 -0.03 -0.04
C LEU A 53 6.77 1.30 0.58
N ILE A 54 7.16 1.30 1.86
CA ILE A 54 7.53 2.53 2.57
C ILE A 54 8.97 2.98 2.22
N VAL A 55 9.90 2.04 2.02
CA VAL A 55 11.33 2.31 1.74
C VAL A 55 11.52 3.22 0.51
N PRO A 56 12.52 4.13 0.51
CA PRO A 56 12.79 5.01 -0.62
C PRO A 56 13.11 4.23 -1.91
N THR A 57 12.25 4.38 -2.90
CA THR A 57 12.50 3.98 -4.29
C THR A 57 13.21 5.12 -5.01
N SER A 58 14.46 4.90 -5.41
CA SER A 58 15.32 5.94 -6.00
C SER A 58 14.75 6.57 -7.29
N ASP A 59 13.86 5.89 -8.00
CA ASP A 59 13.42 6.32 -9.34
C ASP A 59 11.91 6.10 -9.61
N GLY A 60 11.08 6.04 -8.57
CA GLY A 60 9.62 5.86 -8.73
C GLY A 60 9.19 4.51 -9.34
N LYS A 61 10.13 3.66 -9.75
CA LYS A 61 9.90 2.25 -10.05
C LYS A 61 9.96 1.48 -8.75
N THR A 62 8.78 1.23 -8.19
CA THR A 62 8.62 0.23 -7.13
C THR A 62 9.12 -1.11 -7.67
N LEU A 63 10.17 -1.68 -7.06
CA LEU A 63 10.59 -3.06 -7.28
C LEU A 63 9.59 -4.02 -6.60
N ILE A 64 8.29 -3.86 -6.86
CA ILE A 64 7.21 -4.80 -6.46
C ILE A 64 7.19 -6.05 -7.35
N HIS A 65 8.26 -6.30 -8.10
CA HIS A 65 8.48 -7.60 -8.69
C HIS A 65 9.10 -8.47 -7.60
N HIS A 66 8.56 -9.67 -7.36
CA HIS A 66 9.03 -10.71 -6.41
C HIS A 66 8.31 -10.89 -5.05
N ASN A 67 7.09 -10.38 -4.81
CA ASN A 67 6.34 -10.85 -3.62
C ASN A 67 4.85 -11.20 -3.81
N HIS A 68 4.38 -11.32 -5.06
CA HIS A 68 3.01 -11.79 -5.34
C HIS A 68 2.81 -13.31 -5.25
N MET A 69 3.86 -14.10 -5.01
CA MET A 69 3.76 -15.56 -4.91
C MET A 69 2.99 -16.05 -3.68
N GLY A 70 2.72 -15.17 -2.70
CA GLY A 70 2.03 -15.53 -1.44
C GLY A 70 0.55 -15.18 -1.35
N LEU A 71 -0.04 -14.48 -2.34
CA LEU A 71 -1.46 -14.09 -2.35
C LEU A 71 -2.33 -14.97 -3.26
N SER A 72 -1.80 -16.08 -3.78
CA SER A 72 -2.44 -16.98 -4.73
C SER A 72 -3.54 -17.87 -4.13
N ALA A 73 -3.72 -17.88 -2.81
CA ALA A 73 -4.84 -18.58 -2.20
C ALA A 73 -6.07 -17.65 -2.20
N PRO A 74 -7.16 -18.00 -2.91
CA PRO A 74 -8.42 -17.27 -2.78
C PRO A 74 -8.87 -17.34 -1.32
N VAL A 75 -9.21 -16.19 -0.74
CA VAL A 75 -9.74 -16.08 0.63
C VAL A 75 -10.91 -17.06 0.78
N PRO A 76 -10.87 -18.02 1.74
CA PRO A 76 -11.96 -18.96 1.93
C PRO A 76 -13.21 -18.19 2.36
N ARG A 77 -14.18 -18.03 1.45
CA ARG A 77 -15.52 -17.60 1.83
C ARG A 77 -16.18 -18.80 2.52
N GLY A 78 -16.43 -18.65 3.82
CA GLY A 78 -17.01 -19.69 4.66
C GLY A 78 -18.22 -20.34 4.01
N VAL A 79 -18.08 -21.63 3.69
CA VAL A 79 -19.21 -22.49 3.37
C VAL A 79 -19.84 -22.88 4.70
N LYS A 80 -21.07 -22.45 4.94
CA LYS A 80 -21.88 -22.98 6.06
C LYS A 80 -22.33 -24.38 5.67
N PRO A 81 -22.12 -25.40 6.51
CA PRO A 81 -22.66 -26.74 6.25
C PRO A 81 -24.19 -26.73 6.43
N SER A 82 -24.88 -27.36 5.49
CA SER A 82 -26.29 -27.77 5.56
C SER A 82 -26.40 -29.19 6.10
#